data_AF-A0A3B0UVD9-F1
#
_entry.id   AF-A0A3B0UVD9-F1
#
_cell.length_a   1.000
_cell.length_b   1.000
_cell.length_c   1.000
_cell.angle_alpha   90.00
_cell.angle_beta   90.00
_cell.angle_gamma   90.00
#
_symmetry.space_group_name_H-M   'P 1'
#
loop_
_entity.id
_entity.type
_entity.pdbx_description
1 polymer ?
#
loop_
_entity_poly.entity_id
_entity_poly.type
_entity_poly.pdbx_seq_one_letter_code
_entity_poly.pdbx_strand_id
1 'polypeptide(L)'
;MLEIIAIIYLGRAIKKIAIEKGLKPFKYILLMVFFWLSFEFLGMVIGFVIFEDGLIPYLLALPAAALGGYLSYTIVKNAEPSI
;
A
#
# COMPACT_ATOMS: atom_id res chain seq x y z
N MET A 1 -7.68 -7.35 -10.18
CA MET A 1 -7.48 -6.30 -11.22
C MET A 1 -7.78 -4.87 -10.71
N LEU A 2 -8.65 -4.68 -9.70
CA LEU A 2 -8.91 -3.36 -9.10
C LEU A 2 -7.67 -2.81 -8.37
N GLU A 3 -6.82 -3.70 -7.85
CA GLU A 3 -5.59 -3.41 -7.13
C GLU A 3 -4.63 -2.56 -7.97
N ILE A 4 -4.51 -2.83 -9.27
CA ILE A 4 -3.62 -2.06 -10.16
C ILE A 4 -4.12 -0.62 -10.31
N ILE A 5 -5.43 -0.42 -10.47
CA ILE A 5 -6.02 0.92 -10.58
C ILE A 5 -5.78 1.70 -9.28
N ALA A 6 -6.00 1.06 -8.13
CA ALA A 6 -5.76 1.65 -6.82
C ALA A 6 -4.27 2.02 -6.62
N ILE A 7 -3.35 1.12 -6.97
CA ILE A 7 -1.90 1.35 -6.91
C ILE A 7 -1.49 2.53 -7.80
N ILE A 8 -2.02 2.64 -9.01
CA ILE A 8 -1.70 3.75 -9.92
C ILE A 8 -2.23 5.07 -9.36
N TYR A 9 -3.47 5.11 -8.88
CA TYR A 9 -4.07 6.32 -8.32
C TYR A 9 -3.31 6.78 -7.06
N LEU A 10 -3.05 5.84 -6.14
CA LEU A 10 -2.33 6.10 -4.91
C LEU A 10 -0.88 6.52 -5.19
N GLY A 11 -0.21 5.85 -6.13
CA GLY A 11 1.14 6.22 -6.56
C GLY A 11 1.21 7.64 -7.13
N ARG A 12 0.18 8.08 -7.88
CA ARG A 12 0.08 9.48 -8.35
C ARG A 12 -0.10 10.47 -7.19
N ALA A 13 -0.93 10.14 -6.20
CA ALA A 13 -1.13 10.97 -5.02
C ALA A 13 0.15 11.09 -4.17
N ILE A 14 0.83 9.97 -3.92
CA ILE A 14 2.11 9.92 -3.20
C ILE A 14 3.17 10.72 -3.96
N LYS A 15 3.23 10.59 -5.29
CA LYS A 15 4.15 11.36 -6.13
C LYS A 15 3.93 12.86 -5.97
N LYS A 16 2.67 13.31 -6.02
CA LYS A 16 2.32 14.72 -5.86
C LYS A 16 2.78 15.26 -4.50
N ILE A 17 2.45 14.57 -3.41
CA ILE A 17 2.83 14.97 -2.05
C ILE A 17 4.35 15.02 -1.88
N ALA A 18 5.07 14.02 -2.40
CA ALA A 18 6.52 13.99 -2.31
C ALA A 18 7.17 15.17 -3.05
N ILE A 19 6.70 15.49 -4.26
CA ILE A 19 7.22 16.63 -5.05
C ILE A 19 6.93 17.96 -4.33
N GLU A 20 5.72 18.15 -3.81
CA GLU A 20 5.32 19.36 -3.07
C GLU A 20 6.19 19.59 -1.82
N LYS A 21 6.72 18.51 -1.23
CA LYS A 21 7.62 18.55 -0.06
C LYS A 21 9.11 18.60 -0.41
N GLY A 22 9.49 18.61 -1.70
CA GLY A 22 10.89 18.52 -2.12
C GLY A 22 11.55 17.14 -1.86
N LEU A 23 10.74 16.10 -1.64
CA LEU A 23 11.19 14.74 -1.37
C LEU A 23 11.34 13.94 -2.67
N LYS A 24 12.20 12.91 -2.66
CA LYS A 24 12.36 11.97 -3.80
C LYS A 24 11.14 11.04 -3.91
N PRO A 25 10.27 11.18 -4.94
CA PRO A 25 9.00 10.45 -5.00
C PRO A 25 9.18 8.93 -5.15
N PHE A 26 10.23 8.52 -5.85
CA PHE A 26 10.51 7.12 -6.14
C PHE A 26 10.59 6.25 -4.87
N LYS A 27 11.19 6.76 -3.79
CA LYS A 27 11.31 6.05 -2.51
C LYS A 27 9.94 5.70 -1.93
N TYR A 28 9.00 6.63 -1.96
CA TYR A 28 7.67 6.46 -1.36
C TYR A 28 6.74 5.62 -2.22
N ILE A 29 6.88 5.71 -3.55
CA ILE A 29 6.16 4.83 -4.48
C ILE A 29 6.64 3.37 -4.30
N LEU A 30 7.95 3.15 -4.17
CA LEU A 30 8.48 1.81 -3.92
C LEU A 30 8.02 1.26 -2.56
N LEU A 31 8.02 2.12 -1.53
CA LEU A 31 7.50 1.76 -0.20
C LEU A 31 6.02 1.38 -0.25
N MET A 32 5.20 2.11 -1.02
CA MET A 32 3.79 1.79 -1.23
C MET A 32 3.61 0.42 -1.86
N VAL A 33 4.32 0.10 -2.94
CA VAL A 33 4.23 -1.21 -3.60
C VAL A 33 4.67 -2.32 -2.63
N PHE A 34 5.74 -2.10 -1.88
CA PHE A 34 6.24 -3.05 -0.89
C PHE A 34 5.23 -3.32 0.23
N PHE A 35 4.63 -2.27 0.79
CA PHE A 35 3.61 -2.41 1.84
C PHE A 35 2.32 -3.02 1.32
N TRP A 36 1.89 -2.66 0.10
CA TRP A 36 0.73 -3.26 -0.53
C TRP A 36 0.89 -4.79 -0.62
N LEU A 37 1.98 -5.26 -1.24
CA LEU A 37 2.24 -6.68 -1.42
C LEU A 37 2.44 -7.41 -0.09
N SER A 38 3.15 -6.79 0.85
CA SER A 38 3.40 -7.40 2.17
C SER A 38 2.10 -7.59 2.94
N PHE A 39 1.22 -6.58 2.95
CA PHE A 39 -0.04 -6.68 3.67
C PHE A 39 -1.06 -7.57 2.93
N GLU A 40 -1.06 -7.56 1.61
CA GLU A 40 -1.87 -8.49 0.81
C GLU A 40 -1.51 -9.94 1.15
N PHE A 41 -0.21 -10.25 1.16
CA PHE A 41 0.29 -11.57 1.52
C PHE A 41 -0.06 -11.93 2.97
N LEU A 42 0.13 -11.01 3.92
CA LEU A 42 -0.23 -11.24 5.32
C LEU A 42 -1.74 -11.48 5.49
N GLY A 43 -2.59 -10.68 4.85
CA GLY A 43 -4.05 -10.84 4.89
C GLY A 43 -4.49 -12.16 4.28
N MET A 44 -3.84 -12.59 3.19
CA MET A 44 -4.05 -13.89 2.58
C MET A 44 -3.66 -15.03 3.54
N VAL A 45 -2.46 -14.98 4.14
CA VAL A 45 -1.99 -16.01 5.09
C VAL A 45 -2.92 -16.11 6.30
N ILE A 46 -3.30 -14.97 6.89
CA ILE A 46 -4.25 -14.94 8.01
C ILE A 46 -5.60 -15.54 7.59
N GLY A 47 -6.06 -15.19 6.39
CA GLY A 47 -7.28 -15.73 5.82
C GLY A 47 -7.24 -17.26 5.68
N PHE A 48 -6.17 -17.81 5.11
CA PHE A 48 -6.00 -19.26 4.96
C PHE A 48 -5.90 -19.99 6.30
N VAL A 49 -5.23 -19.39 7.29
CA VAL A 49 -5.09 -20.00 8.62
C VAL A 49 -6.44 -20.11 9.35
N ILE A 50 -7.34 -19.14 9.16
CA ILE A 50 -8.62 -19.09 9.88
C ILE A 50 -9.76 -19.77 9.12
N PHE A 51 -9.81 -19.58 7.80
CA PHE A 51 -10.95 -19.97 6.97
C PHE A 51 -10.62 -21.09 5.98
N GLU A 52 -9.40 -21.65 6.05
CA GLU A 52 -8.88 -22.66 5.13
C GLU A 52 -9.01 -22.18 3.69
N ASP A 53 -9.88 -22.80 2.89
CA ASP A 53 -9.98 -22.57 1.46
C ASP A 53 -11.27 -21.83 1.05
N GLY A 54 -11.21 -21.14 -0.09
CA GLY A 54 -12.33 -20.40 -0.66
C GLY A 54 -12.05 -18.92 -0.90
N LEU A 55 -13.11 -18.12 -1.02
CA LEU A 55 -12.99 -16.70 -1.40
C LEU A 55 -12.65 -15.78 -0.20
N ILE A 56 -12.83 -16.26 1.04
CA ILE A 56 -12.64 -15.45 2.25
C ILE A 56 -11.18 -14.98 2.42
N PRO A 57 -10.15 -15.83 2.23
CA PRO A 57 -8.75 -15.38 2.29
C PRO A 57 -8.44 -14.24 1.31
N TYR A 58 -8.96 -14.31 0.09
CA TYR A 58 -8.81 -13.23 -0.89
C TYR A 58 -9.54 -11.95 -0.47
N LEU A 59 -10.76 -12.08 0.08
CA LEU A 59 -11.52 -10.94 0.60
C LEU A 59 -10.86 -10.27 1.81
N LEU A 60 -10.06 -10.99 2.59
CA LEU A 60 -9.25 -10.42 3.68
C LEU A 60 -7.93 -9.82 3.19
N ALA A 61 -7.34 -10.36 2.12
CA ALA A 61 -6.13 -9.82 1.52
C ALA A 61 -6.34 -8.39 0.97
N LEU A 62 -7.49 -8.11 0.37
CA LEU A 62 -7.82 -6.80 -0.21
C LEU A 62 -7.78 -5.62 0.80
N PRO A 63 -8.52 -5.64 1.92
CA PRO A 63 -8.47 -4.56 2.91
C PRO A 63 -7.10 -4.48 3.60
N ALA A 64 -6.40 -5.61 3.79
CA ALA A 64 -5.04 -5.60 4.30
C ALA A 64 -4.11 -4.83 3.34
N ALA A 65 -4.14 -5.15 2.06
CA ALA A 65 -3.35 -4.46 1.04
C ALA A 65 -3.66 -2.95 1.00
N ALA A 66 -4.94 -2.59 1.10
CA ALA A 66 -5.37 -1.19 1.17
C ALA A 66 -4.81 -0.46 2.41
N LEU A 67 -4.71 -1.14 3.57
CA LEU A 67 -4.03 -0.60 4.75
C LEU A 67 -2.54 -0.37 4.50
N GLY A 68 -1.86 -1.30 3.81
CA GLY A 68 -0.47 -1.11 3.39
C GLY A 68 -0.29 0.13 2.51
N GLY A 69 -1.20 0.33 1.54
CA GLY A 69 -1.27 1.55 0.74
C GLY A 69 -1.48 2.81 1.60
N TYR A 70 -2.47 2.80 2.50
CA TYR A 70 -2.76 3.93 3.40
C TYR A 70 -1.58 4.31 4.31
N LEU A 71 -0.85 3.33 4.81
CA LEU A 71 0.35 3.56 5.62
C LEU A 71 1.42 4.31 4.83
N SER A 72 1.69 3.88 3.60
CA SER A 72 2.68 4.55 2.74
C SER A 72 2.30 6.00 2.40
N TYR A 73 0.99 6.25 2.19
CA TYR A 73 0.45 7.61 2.02
C TYR A 73 0.66 8.47 3.26
N THR A 74 0.39 7.90 4.44
CA THR A 74 0.57 8.60 5.72
C THR A 74 2.04 8.89 5.99
N ILE A 75 2.95 7.99 5.62
CA ILE A 75 4.40 8.18 5.74
C ILE A 75 4.86 9.36 4.87
N VAL A 76 4.48 9.42 3.58
CA VAL A 76 4.89 10.55 2.74
C VAL A 76 4.25 11.86 3.19
N LYS A 77 3.01 11.81 3.71
CA LYS A 77 2.30 12.98 4.24
C LYS A 77 3.00 13.57 5.46
N ASN A 78 3.55 12.74 6.34
CA ASN A 78 4.24 13.18 7.56
C ASN A 78 5.77 13.28 7.40
N ALA A 79 6.32 12.88 6.24
CA ALA A 79 7.76 13.02 5.99
C ALA A 79 8.15 14.49 5.86
N GLU A 80 9.28 14.85 6.47
CA GLU A 80 9.92 16.15 6.36
C GLU A 80 11.14 16.02 5.43
N PRO A 81 11.44 17.05 4.61
CA PRO A 81 12.70 17.11 3.89
C PRO A 81 13.85 17.15 4.90
N SER A 82 14.76 16.20 4.80
CA SER A 82 16.03 16.26 5.52
C SER A 82 16.83 17.44 4.97
N ILE A 83 16.86 18.52 5.75
CA ILE A 83 17.59 19.78 5.53
C ILE A 83 19.09 19.49 5.44
#